data_AF-A0A225VNL5-F1
#
_entry.id   AF-A0A225VNL5-F1
#
_cell.length_a   1.000
_cell.length_b   1.000
_cell.length_c   1.000
_cell.angle_alpha   90.00
_cell.angle_beta   90.00
_cell.angle_gamma   90.00
#
_symmetry.space_group_name_H-M   'P 1'
#
loop_
_entity.id
_entity.type
_entity.pdbx_description
1 polymer ?
#
loop_
_entity_poly.entity_id
_entity_poly.type
_entity_poly.pdbx_seq_one_letter_code
_entity_poly.pdbx_strand_id
1 'polypeptide(L)'
;MSKSSSSLSRLIHDAGITRKVLTRRAMHIKKHDVFRFPDELALVNGGYSNLIFLDEVSLDNRGMIRKGGYSLRVQTIGIRSAYQLKFFRYYRDFAYSVRGNVDQYPGIKSVSVLDSALIHRDSDTIHFLRSIGVGPIFLPGYCRIFNPIEFMIGYIKKHHHRHYVESSGNDLLAFVVERFNHFEYFSMSKVYEYCGWKV
;
A
#
# COMPACT_ATOMS: atom_id res chain seq x y z
N MET A 1 -8.77 27.90 30.05
CA MET A 1 -7.77 27.02 30.69
C MET A 1 -6.86 26.44 29.61
N SER A 2 -5.62 26.90 29.49
CA SER A 2 -4.64 26.32 28.55
C SER A 2 -4.08 25.02 29.14
N LYS A 3 -4.35 23.87 28.49
CA LYS A 3 -3.65 22.63 28.86
C LYS A 3 -2.17 22.77 28.52
N SER A 4 -1.28 22.35 29.42
CA SER A 4 0.16 22.38 29.18
C SER A 4 0.55 21.41 28.07
N SER A 5 1.64 21.72 27.37
CA SER A 5 2.21 20.86 26.32
C SER A 5 2.52 19.44 26.83
N SER A 6 2.89 19.30 28.11
CA SER A 6 3.18 18.00 28.75
C SER A 6 1.92 17.19 29.06
N SER A 7 0.79 17.83 29.32
CA SER A 7 -0.52 17.15 29.45
C SER A 7 -1.04 16.66 28.11
N LEU A 8 -0.88 17.46 27.06
CA LEU A 8 -1.21 17.09 25.68
C LEU A 8 -0.36 15.90 25.20
N SER A 9 0.94 15.91 25.50
CA SER A 9 1.85 14.81 25.14
C SER A 9 1.50 13.50 25.84
N ARG A 10 1.05 13.54 27.10
CA ARG A 10 0.59 12.35 27.84
C ARG A 10 -0.68 11.78 27.24
N LEU A 11 -1.70 12.61 27.00
CA LEU A 11 -2.94 12.18 26.36
C LEU A 11 -2.71 11.52 24.98
N ILE A 12 -1.80 12.08 24.18
CA ILE A 12 -1.42 11.53 22.87
C ILE A 12 -0.74 10.17 23.02
N HIS A 13 0.16 10.03 24.01
CA HIS A 13 0.84 8.78 24.30
C HIS A 13 -0.14 7.72 24.84
N ASP A 14 -1.05 8.09 25.73
CA ASP A 14 -2.08 7.23 26.31
C ASP A 14 -3.06 6.72 25.25
N ALA A 15 -3.30 7.51 24.19
CA ALA A 15 -4.04 7.09 23.00
C ALA A 15 -3.23 6.17 22.05
N GLY A 16 -2.00 5.79 22.41
CA GLY A 16 -1.11 4.96 21.59
C GLY A 16 -0.56 5.67 20.35
N ILE A 17 -0.70 7.00 20.26
CA ILE A 17 -0.27 7.80 19.11
C ILE A 17 1.11 8.38 19.42
N THR A 18 2.12 8.03 18.64
CA THR A 18 3.46 8.62 18.84
C THR A 18 3.56 9.98 18.14
N ARG A 19 4.34 10.90 18.73
CA ARG A 19 4.69 12.19 18.10
C ARG A 19 5.24 12.00 16.68
N LYS A 20 6.04 10.96 16.45
CA LYS A 20 6.57 10.59 15.13
C LYS A 20 5.46 10.30 14.12
N VAL A 21 4.40 9.58 14.53
CA VAL A 21 3.24 9.30 13.67
C VAL A 21 2.48 10.59 13.36
N LEU A 22 2.23 11.43 14.36
CA LEU A 22 1.57 12.73 14.15
C LEU A 22 2.37 13.66 13.24
N THR A 23 3.66 13.82 13.49
CA THR A 23 4.53 14.68 12.67
C THR A 23 4.65 14.16 11.25
N ARG A 24 4.75 12.83 11.03
CA ARG A 24 4.75 12.27 9.67
C ARG A 24 3.43 12.50 8.95
N ARG A 25 2.29 12.29 9.62
CA ARG A 25 0.97 12.56 9.07
C ARG A 25 0.83 14.05 8.71
N ALA A 26 1.19 14.94 9.62
CA ALA A 26 1.13 16.39 9.38
C ALA A 26 2.05 16.87 8.25
N MET A 27 3.26 16.30 8.12
CA MET A 27 4.21 16.69 7.05
C MET A 27 3.80 16.20 5.66
N HIS A 28 3.15 15.04 5.56
CA HIS A 28 2.90 14.39 4.27
C HIS A 28 1.46 14.43 3.80
N ILE A 29 0.50 14.65 4.71
CA ILE A 29 -0.89 14.90 4.31
C ILE A 29 -0.94 16.31 3.72
N LYS A 30 -0.86 16.38 2.40
CA LYS A 30 -1.11 17.62 1.68
C LYS A 30 -2.61 17.75 1.48
N LYS A 31 -3.19 18.84 2.00
CA LYS A 31 -4.64 19.09 1.93
C LYS A 31 -5.16 19.01 0.49
N HIS A 32 -4.36 19.48 -0.48
CA HIS A 32 -4.70 19.39 -1.91
C HIS A 32 -4.80 17.94 -2.40
N ASP A 33 -3.90 17.05 -1.97
CA ASP A 33 -3.92 15.64 -2.42
C ASP A 33 -5.18 14.93 -1.89
N VAL A 34 -5.59 15.28 -0.66
CA VAL A 34 -6.81 14.74 -0.03
C VAL A 34 -8.08 15.19 -0.75
N PHE A 35 -8.13 16.42 -1.28
CA PHE A 35 -9.27 16.91 -2.05
C PHE A 35 -9.26 16.45 -3.51
N ARG A 36 -8.08 16.42 -4.14
CA ARG A 36 -7.89 15.95 -5.53
C ARG A 36 -8.31 14.49 -5.68
N PHE A 37 -7.98 13.65 -4.70
CA PHE A 37 -8.16 12.20 -4.84
C PHE A 37 -9.62 11.76 -5.01
N PRO A 38 -10.60 12.25 -4.22
CA PRO A 38 -12.01 12.01 -4.49
C PRO A 38 -12.47 12.44 -5.89
N ASP A 39 -11.98 13.57 -6.39
CA ASP A 39 -12.33 14.07 -7.73
C ASP A 39 -11.80 13.14 -8.83
N GLU A 40 -10.53 12.71 -8.72
CA GLU A 40 -9.94 11.72 -9.64
C GLU A 40 -10.65 10.38 -9.57
N LEU A 41 -11.04 9.96 -8.35
CA LEU A 41 -11.76 8.73 -8.16
C LEU A 41 -13.17 8.79 -8.79
N ALA A 42 -13.83 9.94 -8.72
CA ALA A 42 -15.15 10.14 -9.34
C ALA A 42 -15.11 10.04 -10.87
N LEU A 43 -13.95 10.25 -11.50
CA LEU A 43 -13.77 10.08 -12.95
C LEU A 43 -13.64 8.62 -13.38
N VAL A 44 -13.36 7.70 -12.46
CA VAL A 44 -13.29 6.26 -12.75
C VAL A 44 -14.71 5.69 -12.82
N ASN A 45 -15.19 5.46 -14.04
CA ASN A 45 -16.61 5.32 -14.34
C ASN A 45 -17.19 3.89 -14.25
N GLY A 46 -16.42 2.87 -13.87
CA GLY A 46 -16.86 1.46 -14.02
C GLY A 46 -16.74 0.56 -12.78
N GLY A 47 -16.72 1.15 -11.57
CA GLY A 47 -16.73 0.38 -10.33
C GLY A 47 -15.41 -0.34 -10.04
N TYR A 48 -15.41 -1.24 -9.05
CA TYR A 48 -14.19 -1.89 -8.55
C TYR A 48 -13.50 -2.82 -9.57
N SER A 49 -14.20 -3.27 -10.61
CA SER A 49 -13.64 -4.17 -11.62
C SER A 49 -12.54 -3.50 -12.46
N ASN A 50 -12.54 -2.17 -12.58
CA ASN A 50 -11.47 -1.43 -13.24
C ASN A 50 -10.22 -1.27 -12.37
N LEU A 51 -10.34 -1.46 -11.06
CA LEU A 51 -9.30 -1.07 -10.12
C LEU A 51 -8.35 -2.23 -9.84
N ILE A 52 -7.06 -1.91 -9.76
CA ILE A 52 -6.05 -2.76 -9.17
C ILE A 52 -5.23 -1.96 -8.17
N PHE A 53 -5.14 -2.45 -6.94
CA PHE A 53 -4.29 -1.85 -5.91
C PHE A 53 -2.94 -2.57 -5.91
N LEU A 54 -1.85 -1.82 -5.85
CA LEU A 54 -0.51 -2.38 -5.79
C LEU A 54 0.29 -1.68 -4.70
N ASP A 55 1.05 -2.46 -3.95
CA ASP A 55 1.88 -2.00 -2.85
C ASP A 55 3.09 -2.93 -2.68
N GLU A 56 4.12 -2.44 -2.00
CA GLU A 56 5.28 -3.24 -1.61
C GLU A 56 5.19 -3.61 -0.13
N VAL A 57 5.38 -4.88 0.19
CA VAL A 57 5.54 -5.35 1.57
C VAL A 57 6.91 -5.99 1.77
N SER A 58 7.65 -5.53 2.78
CA SER A 58 8.88 -6.18 3.20
C SER A 58 8.58 -7.33 4.17
N LEU A 59 9.11 -8.51 3.86
CA LEU A 59 8.98 -9.71 4.67
C LEU A 59 10.38 -10.15 5.10
N ASP A 60 10.56 -10.36 6.41
CA ASP A 60 11.78 -10.96 6.95
C ASP A 60 11.39 -11.94 8.08
N ASN A 61 12.26 -12.90 8.43
CA ASN A 61 12.01 -13.93 9.45
C ASN A 61 11.68 -13.38 10.84
N ARG A 62 11.94 -12.09 11.09
CA ARG A 62 11.61 -11.33 12.30
C ARG A 62 10.62 -10.18 12.00
N GLY A 63 10.22 -10.02 10.74
CA GLY A 63 9.86 -8.74 10.13
C GLY A 63 8.38 -8.54 9.91
N MET A 64 7.61 -9.63 9.85
CA MET A 64 6.16 -9.51 9.92
C MET A 64 5.67 -8.92 11.25
N ILE A 65 6.53 -8.92 12.28
CA ILE A 65 6.26 -8.38 13.62
C ILE A 65 6.76 -6.92 13.75
N ARG A 66 7.62 -6.43 12.86
CA ARG A 66 8.18 -5.07 12.95
C ARG A 66 7.24 -4.01 12.37
N LYS A 67 7.08 -2.90 13.11
CA LYS A 67 6.31 -1.69 12.69
C LYS A 67 7.09 -0.72 11.79
N GLY A 68 8.19 -1.15 11.15
CA GLY A 68 8.92 -0.34 10.16
C GLY A 68 10.32 -0.86 9.80
N GLY A 69 10.74 -0.59 8.56
CA GLY A 69 12.09 -0.84 8.05
C GLY A 69 13.01 0.38 8.23
N TYR A 70 14.30 0.13 8.52
CA TYR A 70 15.34 1.15 8.58
C TYR A 70 16.36 0.89 7.47
N SER A 71 16.74 1.95 6.75
CA SER A 71 17.88 1.96 5.81
C SER A 71 18.84 3.09 6.21
N LEU A 72 20.15 2.85 6.10
CA LEU A 72 21.18 3.86 6.32
C LEU A 72 21.11 4.90 5.19
N ARG A 73 21.03 6.18 5.58
CA ARG A 73 20.71 7.35 4.73
C ARG A 73 21.64 7.54 3.51
N VAL A 74 22.81 6.91 3.50
CA VAL A 74 23.87 7.05 2.48
C VAL A 74 23.79 5.96 1.39
N GLN A 75 23.21 4.79 1.67
CA GLN A 75 22.93 3.74 0.66
C GLN A 75 21.54 3.87 0.03
N THR A 76 20.73 4.82 0.49
CA THR A 76 19.31 4.93 0.14
C THR A 76 19.06 5.15 -1.35
N ILE A 77 19.98 5.78 -2.09
CA ILE A 77 19.79 6.07 -3.52
C ILE A 77 19.91 4.79 -4.37
N GLY A 78 21.00 4.02 -4.22
CA GLY A 78 21.19 2.77 -4.96
C GLY A 78 20.19 1.69 -4.56
N ILE A 79 19.80 1.67 -3.29
CA ILE A 79 18.72 0.82 -2.79
C ILE A 79 17.38 1.22 -3.44
N ARG A 80 17.05 2.51 -3.46
CA ARG A 80 15.82 3.03 -4.06
C ARG A 80 15.72 2.71 -5.55
N SER A 81 16.78 2.95 -6.33
CA SER A 81 16.78 2.63 -7.77
C SER A 81 16.59 1.13 -8.00
N ALA A 82 17.17 0.29 -7.15
CA ALA A 82 16.95 -1.16 -7.21
C ALA A 82 15.49 -1.55 -6.91
N TYR A 83 14.84 -0.90 -5.95
CA TYR A 83 13.41 -1.14 -5.65
C TYR A 83 12.49 -0.64 -6.76
N GLN A 84 12.77 0.53 -7.35
CA GLN A 84 12.02 1.04 -8.52
C GLN A 84 12.10 0.07 -9.70
N LEU A 85 13.31 -0.39 -10.04
CA LEU A 85 13.50 -1.37 -11.12
C LEU A 85 12.79 -2.69 -10.84
N LYS A 86 12.83 -3.17 -9.58
CA LYS A 86 12.10 -4.38 -9.19
C LYS A 86 10.59 -4.19 -9.32
N PHE A 87 10.04 -3.10 -8.79
CA PHE A 87 8.62 -2.80 -8.87
C PHE A 87 8.15 -2.73 -10.31
N PHE A 88 8.86 -1.98 -11.16
CA PHE A 88 8.59 -1.88 -12.59
C PHE A 88 8.55 -3.25 -13.26
N ARG A 89 9.55 -4.09 -13.03
CA ARG A 89 9.62 -5.44 -13.60
C ARG A 89 8.46 -6.32 -13.14
N TYR A 90 8.18 -6.36 -11.84
CA TYR A 90 7.05 -7.11 -11.29
C TYR A 90 5.73 -6.68 -11.89
N TYR A 91 5.50 -5.37 -12.00
CA TYR A 91 4.27 -4.86 -12.57
C TYR A 91 4.14 -5.19 -14.06
N ARG A 92 5.23 -5.05 -14.82
CA ARG A 92 5.26 -5.43 -16.24
C ARG A 92 4.93 -6.91 -16.43
N ASP A 93 5.57 -7.78 -15.67
CA ASP A 93 5.36 -9.23 -15.74
C ASP A 93 3.92 -9.58 -15.32
N PHE A 94 3.38 -8.92 -14.30
CA PHE A 94 1.99 -9.06 -13.89
C PHE A 94 1.03 -8.64 -14.99
N ALA A 95 1.21 -7.46 -15.60
CA ALA A 95 0.31 -6.91 -16.61
C ALA A 95 0.17 -7.82 -17.84
N TYR A 96 1.27 -8.48 -18.25
CA TYR A 96 1.25 -9.43 -19.36
C TYR A 96 0.94 -10.87 -18.95
N SER A 97 0.78 -11.15 -17.66
CA SER A 97 0.41 -12.48 -17.19
C SER A 97 -1.09 -12.75 -17.38
N VAL A 98 -1.44 -14.03 -17.51
CA VAL A 98 -2.85 -14.48 -17.53
C VAL A 98 -3.60 -14.06 -16.26
N ARG A 99 -2.91 -14.02 -15.11
CA ARG A 99 -3.49 -13.57 -13.83
C ARG A 99 -3.73 -12.06 -13.81
N GLY A 100 -2.88 -11.30 -14.51
CA GLY A 100 -3.00 -9.87 -14.70
C GLY A 100 -4.31 -9.52 -15.36
N ASN A 101 -4.50 -10.00 -16.59
CA ASN A 101 -5.68 -9.71 -17.41
C ASN A 101 -6.06 -8.23 -17.34
N VAL A 102 -5.07 -7.38 -17.63
CA VAL A 102 -5.17 -5.92 -17.55
C VAL A 102 -5.62 -5.40 -18.90
N ASP A 103 -6.76 -4.70 -18.91
CA ASP A 103 -7.31 -4.08 -20.12
C ASP A 103 -6.93 -2.59 -20.20
N GLN A 104 -7.10 -2.01 -21.38
CA GLN A 104 -7.08 -0.56 -21.57
C GLN A 104 -8.32 0.07 -20.93
N TYR A 105 -8.19 1.27 -20.35
CA TYR A 105 -9.33 1.97 -19.77
C TYR A 105 -10.42 2.26 -20.81
N PRO A 106 -11.72 1.97 -20.53
CA PRO A 106 -12.33 1.65 -19.24
C PRO A 106 -12.57 0.15 -18.96
N GLY A 107 -11.69 -0.74 -19.42
CA GLY A 107 -11.78 -2.20 -19.23
C GLY A 107 -11.39 -2.70 -17.83
N ILE A 108 -11.36 -4.02 -17.63
CA ILE A 108 -11.08 -4.63 -16.32
C ILE A 108 -9.62 -4.36 -15.91
N LYS A 109 -9.40 -4.04 -14.62
CA LYS A 109 -8.08 -3.72 -14.03
C LYS A 109 -7.30 -2.63 -14.78
N SER A 110 -8.00 -1.74 -15.48
CA SER A 110 -7.43 -0.65 -16.28
C SER A 110 -7.01 0.59 -15.50
N VAL A 111 -7.18 0.61 -14.18
CA VAL A 111 -6.78 1.71 -13.30
C VAL A 111 -5.93 1.16 -12.16
N SER A 112 -4.68 1.58 -12.08
CA SER A 112 -3.76 1.18 -11.02
C SER A 112 -3.72 2.21 -9.89
N VAL A 113 -4.13 1.79 -8.70
CA VAL A 113 -4.10 2.60 -7.48
C VAL A 113 -2.80 2.30 -6.72
N LEU A 114 -1.96 3.32 -6.61
CA LEU A 114 -0.61 3.24 -6.04
C LEU A 114 -0.49 4.14 -4.81
N ASP A 115 0.36 3.76 -3.86
CA ASP A 115 0.72 4.69 -2.80
C ASP A 115 1.61 5.83 -3.34
N SER A 116 1.66 6.95 -2.61
CA SER A 116 2.42 8.14 -3.04
C SER A 116 3.93 8.06 -2.78
N ALA A 117 4.48 6.87 -2.49
CA ALA A 117 5.90 6.68 -2.26
C ALA A 117 6.70 6.95 -3.55
N LEU A 118 7.91 7.43 -3.32
CA LEU A 118 8.85 7.79 -4.39
C LEU A 118 9.26 6.61 -5.29
N ILE A 119 9.02 5.37 -4.85
CA ILE A 119 9.30 4.15 -5.62
C ILE A 119 8.24 3.87 -6.69
N HIS A 120 7.01 4.36 -6.53
CA HIS A 120 5.92 4.18 -7.52
C HIS A 120 5.73 5.39 -8.42
N ARG A 121 6.36 6.52 -8.06
CA ARG A 121 6.32 7.78 -8.82
C ARG A 121 7.46 7.91 -9.82
N ASP A 122 8.17 6.81 -10.12
CA ASP A 122 9.19 6.83 -11.16
C ASP A 122 8.57 6.97 -12.55
N SER A 123 9.27 7.64 -13.45
CA SER A 123 8.78 7.93 -14.79
C SER A 123 8.51 6.65 -15.58
N ASP A 124 9.36 5.64 -15.45
CA ASP A 124 9.33 4.46 -16.32
C ASP A 124 8.09 3.63 -16.04
N THR A 125 7.74 3.43 -14.78
CA THR A 125 6.47 2.84 -14.34
C THR A 125 5.27 3.60 -14.87
N ILE A 126 5.25 4.94 -14.75
CA ILE A 126 4.12 5.76 -15.19
C ILE A 126 3.95 5.72 -16.71
N HIS A 127 5.05 5.84 -17.47
CA HIS A 127 5.00 5.78 -18.93
C HIS A 127 4.58 4.40 -19.41
N PHE A 128 5.06 3.33 -18.77
CA PHE A 128 4.63 1.98 -19.10
C PHE A 128 3.13 1.78 -18.88
N LEU A 129 2.61 2.12 -17.69
CA LEU A 129 1.18 2.05 -17.39
C LEU A 129 0.34 2.75 -18.46
N ARG A 130 0.70 4.00 -18.79
CA ARG A 130 0.00 4.77 -19.82
C ARG A 130 0.13 4.16 -21.21
N SER A 131 1.29 3.58 -21.55
CA SER A 131 1.52 2.95 -22.85
C SER A 131 0.64 1.72 -23.10
N ILE A 132 0.25 1.00 -22.04
CA ILE A 132 -0.68 -0.13 -22.10
C ILE A 132 -2.13 0.29 -21.84
N GLY A 133 -2.43 1.60 -21.81
CA GLY A 133 -3.79 2.12 -21.60
C GLY A 133 -4.29 2.06 -20.16
N VAL A 134 -3.40 1.86 -19.19
CA VAL A 134 -3.72 1.83 -17.76
C VAL A 134 -3.56 3.21 -17.13
N GLY A 135 -4.57 3.68 -16.41
CA GLY A 135 -4.54 4.94 -15.68
C GLY A 135 -3.92 4.81 -14.28
N PRO A 136 -2.76 5.43 -13.99
CA PRO A 136 -2.25 5.49 -12.62
C PRO A 136 -3.01 6.54 -11.79
N ILE A 137 -3.50 6.14 -10.61
CA ILE A 137 -4.03 7.03 -9.56
C ILE A 137 -3.19 6.86 -8.31
N PHE A 138 -2.74 7.97 -7.73
CA PHE A 138 -1.95 7.96 -6.50
C PHE A 138 -2.80 8.31 -5.28
N LEU A 139 -2.76 7.45 -4.27
CA LEU A 139 -3.38 7.67 -2.97
C LEU A 139 -2.76 8.89 -2.27
N PRO A 140 -3.52 9.69 -1.52
CA PRO A 140 -2.96 10.77 -0.71
C PRO A 140 -1.93 10.23 0.29
N GLY A 141 -0.82 10.95 0.46
CA GLY A 141 0.26 10.53 1.36
C GLY A 141 -0.26 10.24 2.77
N TYR A 142 0.10 9.07 3.32
CA TYR A 142 -0.24 8.61 4.67
C TYR A 142 -1.75 8.52 4.98
N CYS A 143 -2.61 8.45 3.97
CA CYS A 143 -4.05 8.33 4.13
C CYS A 143 -4.50 6.86 4.03
N ARG A 144 -4.20 6.08 5.08
CA ARG A 144 -4.52 4.64 5.16
C ARG A 144 -6.01 4.32 5.01
N ILE A 145 -6.88 5.28 5.33
CA ILE A 145 -8.33 5.11 5.22
C ILE A 145 -8.78 4.90 3.78
N PHE A 146 -7.99 5.29 2.79
CA PHE A 146 -8.31 5.08 1.37
C PHE A 146 -7.61 3.85 0.77
N ASN A 147 -6.78 3.13 1.55
CA ASN A 147 -5.97 2.01 1.05
C ASN A 147 -6.44 0.66 1.61
N PRO A 148 -7.28 -0.10 0.88
CA PRO A 148 -7.70 -1.46 1.23
C PRO A 148 -6.53 -2.43 1.45
N ILE A 149 -5.38 -2.24 0.79
CA ILE A 149 -4.21 -3.12 0.98
C ILE A 149 -3.70 -3.08 2.42
N GLU A 150 -3.76 -1.93 3.10
CA GLU A 150 -3.32 -1.84 4.50
C GLU A 150 -4.16 -2.75 5.43
N PHE A 151 -5.45 -2.92 5.12
CA PHE A 151 -6.32 -3.85 5.83
C PHE A 151 -5.99 -5.30 5.46
N MET A 152 -5.77 -5.59 4.18
CA MET A 152 -5.37 -6.90 3.67
C MET A 152 -4.07 -7.38 4.33
N ILE A 153 -3.04 -6.53 4.36
CA ILE A 153 -1.78 -6.77 5.08
C ILE A 153 -2.05 -6.97 6.58
N GLY A 154 -2.94 -6.18 7.17
CA GLY A 154 -3.37 -6.34 8.56
C GLY A 154 -3.98 -7.72 8.86
N TYR A 155 -4.85 -8.22 7.97
CA TYR A 155 -5.45 -9.55 8.06
C TYR A 155 -4.41 -10.66 7.91
N ILE A 156 -3.52 -10.55 6.92
CA ILE A 156 -2.41 -11.49 6.72
C ILE A 156 -1.52 -11.52 7.96
N LYS A 157 -1.14 -10.36 8.50
CA LYS A 157 -0.33 -10.27 9.73
C LYS A 157 -1.03 -10.89 10.92
N LYS A 158 -2.29 -10.56 11.16
CA LYS A 158 -3.08 -11.13 12.27
C LYS A 158 -3.18 -12.65 12.15
N HIS A 159 -3.35 -13.17 10.93
CA HIS A 159 -3.38 -14.60 10.68
C HIS A 159 -2.00 -15.25 10.88
N HIS A 160 -0.94 -14.59 10.42
CA HIS A 160 0.45 -15.03 10.58
C HIS A 160 0.90 -15.06 12.04
N HIS A 161 0.57 -14.05 12.85
CA HIS A 161 0.88 -14.03 14.29
C HIS A 161 0.30 -15.22 15.06
N ARG A 162 -0.77 -15.85 14.56
CA ARG A 162 -1.38 -17.02 15.20
C ARG A 162 -0.69 -18.34 14.85
N HIS A 163 0.07 -18.39 13.77
CA HIS A 163 0.57 -19.65 13.19
C HIS A 163 2.08 -19.68 12.96
N TYR A 164 2.77 -18.53 13.06
CA TYR A 164 4.20 -18.44 12.81
C TYR A 164 5.01 -18.69 14.08
N VAL A 165 5.94 -19.65 14.00
CA VAL A 165 6.96 -19.89 15.01
C VAL A 165 8.28 -19.35 14.48
N GLU A 166 8.80 -18.29 15.13
CA GLU A 166 10.09 -17.70 14.80
C GLU A 166 11.21 -18.75 14.83
N SER A 167 12.14 -18.66 13.87
CA SER A 167 13.33 -19.53 13.82
C SER A 167 13.05 -21.04 13.74
N SER A 168 11.86 -21.43 13.29
CA SER A 168 11.47 -22.85 13.11
C SER A 168 12.23 -23.60 12.02
N GLY A 169 13.15 -22.94 11.29
CA GLY A 169 13.87 -23.53 10.16
C GLY A 169 13.04 -23.68 8.87
N ASN A 170 11.74 -23.38 8.93
CA ASN A 170 10.84 -23.43 7.78
C ASN A 170 11.14 -22.33 6.75
N ASP A 171 10.95 -22.64 5.47
CA ASP A 171 11.07 -21.64 4.41
C ASP A 171 9.97 -20.57 4.54
N LEU A 172 10.40 -19.34 4.85
CA LEU A 172 9.52 -18.18 4.97
C LEU A 172 8.75 -17.92 3.67
N LEU A 173 9.38 -18.14 2.52
CA LEU A 173 8.75 -17.87 1.24
C LEU A 173 7.58 -18.83 1.01
N ALA A 174 7.81 -20.13 1.18
CA ALA A 174 6.75 -21.14 1.12
C ALA A 174 5.60 -20.84 2.09
N PHE A 175 5.92 -20.46 3.33
CA PHE A 175 4.92 -20.11 4.33
C PHE A 175 4.11 -18.87 3.91
N VAL A 176 4.78 -17.81 3.46
CA VAL A 176 4.13 -16.59 2.98
C VAL A 176 3.21 -16.90 1.81
N VAL A 177 3.68 -17.63 0.79
CA VAL A 177 2.88 -18.00 -0.38
C VAL A 177 1.62 -18.76 0.03
N GLU A 178 1.75 -19.75 0.92
CA GLU A 178 0.61 -20.49 1.47
C GLU A 178 -0.42 -19.54 2.12
N ARG A 179 0.06 -18.58 2.93
CA ARG A 179 -0.83 -17.61 3.60
C ARG A 179 -1.50 -16.68 2.60
N PHE A 180 -0.80 -16.20 1.57
CA PHE A 180 -1.40 -15.36 0.54
C PHE A 180 -2.45 -16.12 -0.28
N ASN A 181 -2.22 -17.41 -0.58
CA ASN A 181 -3.20 -18.25 -1.27
C ASN A 181 -4.51 -18.37 -0.49
N HIS A 182 -4.46 -18.43 0.84
CA HIS A 182 -5.67 -18.44 1.67
C HIS A 182 -6.54 -17.18 1.49
N PHE A 183 -5.94 -16.06 1.09
CA PHE A 183 -6.66 -14.82 0.85
C PHE A 183 -6.98 -14.56 -0.63
N GLU A 184 -6.64 -15.48 -1.55
CA GLU A 184 -6.89 -15.32 -2.99
C GLU A 184 -8.37 -15.07 -3.30
N TYR A 185 -9.27 -15.72 -2.55
CA TYR A 185 -10.73 -15.59 -2.70
C TYR A 185 -11.38 -14.82 -1.55
N PHE A 186 -10.60 -14.12 -0.72
CA PHE A 186 -11.14 -13.37 0.40
C PHE A 186 -11.88 -12.12 -0.09
N SER A 187 -13.18 -12.03 0.23
CA SER A 187 -13.97 -10.86 -0.16
C SER A 187 -13.54 -9.61 0.62
N MET A 188 -13.08 -8.60 -0.12
CA MET A 188 -12.70 -7.29 0.39
C MET A 188 -13.80 -6.24 0.23
N SER A 189 -15.02 -6.60 -0.21
CA SER A 189 -16.11 -5.67 -0.53
C SER A 189 -16.41 -4.69 0.62
N LYS A 190 -16.55 -5.19 1.85
CA LYS A 190 -16.78 -4.33 3.03
C LYS A 190 -15.61 -3.39 3.34
N VAL A 191 -14.38 -3.81 3.03
CA VAL A 191 -13.19 -2.97 3.22
C VAL A 191 -13.17 -1.87 2.16
N TYR A 192 -13.52 -2.19 0.91
CA TYR A 192 -13.66 -1.21 -0.15
C TYR A 192 -14.72 -0.15 0.20
N GLU A 193 -15.92 -0.57 0.63
CA GLU A 193 -16.97 0.35 1.10
C GLU A 193 -16.48 1.23 2.26
N TYR A 194 -15.83 0.63 3.26
CA TYR A 194 -15.25 1.37 4.39
C TYR A 194 -14.21 2.40 3.95
N CYS A 195 -13.43 2.07 2.91
CA CYS A 195 -12.42 2.96 2.34
C CYS A 195 -13.00 4.00 1.37
N GLY A 196 -14.33 4.05 1.19
CA GLY A 196 -15.02 5.04 0.36
C GLY A 196 -15.10 4.67 -1.13
N TRP A 197 -14.78 3.43 -1.50
CA TRP A 197 -14.89 2.95 -2.87
C TRP A 197 -16.30 2.45 -3.13
N LYS A 198 -16.88 2.84 -4.27
CA LYS A 198 -18.20 2.36 -4.70
C LYS A 198 -18.06 0.91 -5.17
N VAL A 199 -18.63 -0.01 -4.39
CA VAL A 199 -18.73 -1.44 -4.70
C VAL A 199 -19.99 -1.71 -5.50
#